data_AF-A0A9E2C1L1-F1
#
_entry.id   AF-A0A9E2C1L1-F1
#
_cell.length_a   1.000
_cell.length_b   1.000
_cell.length_c   1.000
_cell.angle_alpha   90.00
_cell.angle_beta   90.00
_cell.angle_gamma   90.00
#
_symmetry.space_group_name_H-M   'P 1'
#
loop_
_entity.id
_entity.type
_entity.pdbx_description
1 polymer ?
#
loop_
_entity_poly.entity_id
_entity_poly.type
_entity_poly.pdbx_seq_one_letter_code
_entity_poly.pdbx_strand_id
1 'polypeptide(L)'
;ARYSGPGATYDSNCDKLLREMVGVPDEKRTARFRTVLAFVEKENIKLFEGIVEGTITRERRGSNGFGYDPVFFATEKGMTLAEMSLEEKNVISHRGVALEKWVAFLKHDRGL
;
A
#
# COMPACT_ATOMS: atom_id res chain seq x y z
N ALA A 1 -12.40 1.63 0.58
CA ALA A 1 -12.05 2.25 1.88
C ALA A 1 -12.99 3.42 2.15
N ARG A 2 -13.21 3.81 3.42
CA ARG A 2 -14.27 4.75 3.84
C ARG A 2 -13.75 6.05 4.46
N TYR A 3 -12.54 6.47 4.10
CA TYR A 3 -11.87 7.59 4.77
C TYR A 3 -12.61 8.93 4.57
N SER A 4 -13.24 9.14 3.41
CA SER A 4 -14.12 10.27 3.13
C SER A 4 -15.59 10.04 3.53
N GLY A 5 -15.91 9.01 4.31
CA GLY A 5 -17.26 8.73 4.82
C GLY A 5 -18.11 7.78 3.96
N PRO A 6 -19.43 7.71 4.20
CA PRO A 6 -20.37 6.93 3.38
C PRO A 6 -20.31 7.34 1.90
N GLY A 7 -20.33 6.36 0.99
CA GLY A 7 -20.22 6.61 -0.45
C GLY A 7 -18.81 7.00 -0.94
N ALA A 8 -17.78 6.80 -0.12
CA ALA A 8 -16.40 7.12 -0.50
C ALA A 8 -15.94 6.40 -1.77
N THR A 9 -15.40 7.18 -2.71
CA THR A 9 -14.67 6.70 -3.90
C THR A 9 -13.16 6.79 -3.65
N TYR A 10 -12.34 6.23 -4.54
CA TYR A 10 -10.89 6.44 -4.46
C TYR A 10 -10.53 7.91 -4.61
N ASP A 11 -11.20 8.61 -5.52
CA ASP A 11 -11.00 10.04 -5.73
C ASP A 11 -11.34 10.86 -4.48
N SER A 12 -12.52 10.65 -3.89
CA SER A 12 -12.93 11.42 -2.71
C SER A 12 -12.01 11.17 -1.51
N ASN A 13 -11.46 9.95 -1.39
CA ASN A 13 -10.48 9.62 -0.37
C ASN A 13 -9.14 10.34 -0.62
N CYS A 14 -8.64 10.35 -1.86
CA CYS A 14 -7.44 11.10 -2.23
C CYS A 14 -7.62 12.62 -2.02
N ASP A 15 -8.75 13.19 -2.42
CA ASP A 15 -9.02 14.62 -2.25
C ASP A 15 -9.11 15.03 -0.78
N LYS A 16 -9.71 14.19 0.05
CA LYS A 16 -9.72 14.41 1.50
C LYS A 16 -8.30 14.35 2.06
N LEU A 17 -7.52 13.34 1.68
CA LEU A 17 -6.14 13.18 2.16
C LEU A 17 -5.27 14.38 1.80
N LEU A 18 -5.29 14.79 0.53
CA LEU A 18 -4.50 15.94 0.07
C LEU A 18 -4.91 17.23 0.78
N ARG A 19 -6.21 17.45 1.03
CA ARG A 19 -6.70 18.60 1.80
C ARG A 19 -6.24 18.59 3.26
N GLU A 20 -6.32 17.44 3.94
CA GLU A 20 -5.86 17.32 5.33
C GLU A 20 -4.34 17.47 5.45
N MET A 21 -3.60 17.20 4.37
CA MET A 21 -2.16 17.36 4.30
C MET A 21 -1.70 18.75 3.87
N VAL A 22 -2.61 19.72 3.68
CA VAL A 22 -2.24 21.12 3.40
C VAL A 22 -1.47 21.70 4.59
N GLY A 23 -0.35 22.36 4.31
CA GLY A 23 0.52 22.96 5.34
C GLY A 23 1.45 21.97 6.05
N VAL A 24 1.34 20.66 5.80
CA VAL A 24 2.29 19.67 6.32
C VAL A 24 3.62 19.79 5.57
N PRO A 25 4.75 20.06 6.26
CA PRO A 25 6.09 20.10 5.66
C PRO A 25 6.48 18.77 5.01
N ASP A 26 7.29 18.79 3.95
CA ASP A 26 7.59 17.60 3.14
C ASP A 26 8.23 16.46 3.96
N GLU A 27 9.09 16.80 4.92
CA GLU A 27 9.73 15.88 5.85
C GLU A 27 8.76 15.17 6.80
N LYS A 28 7.53 15.70 6.96
CA LYS A 28 6.46 15.11 7.79
C LYS A 28 5.38 14.40 6.98
N ARG A 29 5.57 14.21 5.67
CA ARG A 29 4.61 13.53 4.78
C ARG A 29 4.86 12.04 4.64
N THR A 30 5.69 11.45 5.50
CA THR A 30 5.99 10.00 5.50
C THR A 30 4.71 9.18 5.63
N ALA A 31 4.59 8.12 4.84
CA ALA A 31 3.45 7.22 4.85
C ALA A 31 3.91 5.80 4.53
N ARG A 32 3.05 4.82 4.81
CA ARG A 32 3.28 3.45 4.36
C ARG A 32 2.01 2.77 3.92
N PHE A 33 2.13 1.95 2.89
CA PHE A 33 1.14 0.91 2.61
C PHE A 33 1.49 -0.34 3.40
N ARG A 34 0.47 -1.00 3.97
CA ARG A 34 0.62 -2.20 4.81
C ARG A 34 -0.38 -3.26 4.38
N THR A 35 0.08 -4.48 4.11
CA THR A 35 -0.77 -5.67 3.98
C THR A 35 -0.41 -6.62 5.10
N VAL A 36 -1.42 -7.15 5.79
CA VAL A 36 -1.26 -8.26 6.74
C VAL A 36 -2.16 -9.40 6.26
N LEU A 37 -1.55 -10.54 5.95
CA LEU A 37 -2.26 -11.79 5.67
C LEU A 37 -2.31 -12.60 6.96
N ALA A 38 -3.50 -13.08 7.32
CA ALA A 38 -3.67 -13.96 8.47
C ALA A 38 -3.95 -15.39 7.98
N PHE A 39 -3.09 -16.33 8.39
CA PHE A 39 -3.33 -17.76 8.23
C PHE A 39 -3.81 -18.31 9.57
N VAL A 40 -5.02 -18.85 9.60
CA VAL A 40 -5.65 -19.38 10.81
C VAL A 40 -5.83 -20.88 10.67
N GLU A 41 -5.24 -21.64 11.59
CA GLU A 41 -5.40 -23.09 11.70
C GLU A 41 -5.76 -23.45 13.14
N LYS A 42 -7.02 -23.84 13.36
CA LYS A 42 -7.60 -24.02 14.71
C LYS A 42 -7.40 -22.75 15.55
N GLU A 43 -6.61 -22.82 16.61
CA GLU A 43 -6.30 -21.70 17.52
C GLU A 43 -5.00 -20.97 17.14
N ASN A 44 -4.23 -21.48 16.18
CA ASN A 44 -2.98 -20.87 15.75
C ASN A 44 -3.23 -19.83 14.67
N ILE A 45 -2.79 -18.59 14.94
CA ILE A 45 -2.83 -17.49 13.98
C ILE A 45 -1.38 -17.13 13.61
N LYS A 46 -1.02 -17.25 12.35
CA LYS A 46 0.23 -16.70 11.80
C LYS A 46 -0.08 -15.49 10.93
N LEU A 47 0.65 -14.40 11.14
CA LEU A 47 0.51 -13.16 10.39
C LEU A 47 1.71 -12.96 9.46
N PHE A 48 1.46 -12.57 8.21
CA PHE A 48 2.47 -12.25 7.22
C PHE A 48 2.29 -10.82 6.76
N GLU A 49 3.29 -9.99 7.02
CA GLU A 49 3.21 -8.56 6.76
C GLU A 49 4.10 -8.16 5.59
N GLY A 50 3.56 -7.34 4.70
CA GLY A 50 4.34 -6.57 3.75
C GLY A 50 4.07 -5.09 3.90
N ILE A 51 5.13 -4.30 3.79
CA ILE A 51 5.12 -2.84 3.93
C ILE A 51 5.81 -2.24 2.71
N VAL A 52 5.30 -1.11 2.23
CA VAL A 52 6.02 -0.20 1.34
C VAL A 52 6.04 1.16 2.02
N GLU A 53 7.24 1.67 2.31
CA GLU A 53 7.44 3.03 2.84
C GLU A 53 7.43 4.05 1.69
N GLY A 54 7.00 5.26 1.99
CA GLY A 54 6.91 6.32 1.01
C GLY A 54 6.49 7.65 1.62
N THR A 55 6.04 8.57 0.78
CA THR A 55 5.51 9.87 1.18
C THR A 55 4.21 10.19 0.45
N ILE A 56 3.39 11.05 1.04
CA ILE A 56 2.19 11.57 0.37
C ILE A 56 2.60 12.75 -0.50
N THR A 57 2.27 12.73 -1.80
CA THR A 57 2.54 13.83 -2.72
C THR A 57 1.65 15.04 -2.41
N ARG A 58 1.93 16.18 -3.07
CA ARG A 58 1.07 17.39 -3.00
C ARG A 58 -0.09 17.34 -3.98
N GLU A 59 0.06 16.56 -5.03
CA GLU A 59 -0.91 16.39 -6.12
C GLU A 59 -0.90 14.95 -6.61
N ARG A 60 -1.97 14.56 -7.31
CA ARG A 60 -2.08 13.23 -7.90
C ARG A 60 -1.12 13.12 -9.08
N ARG A 61 -0.42 11.99 -9.22
CA ARG A 61 0.44 11.66 -10.36
C ARG A 61 0.20 10.22 -10.81
N GLY A 62 0.16 10.01 -12.12
CA GLY A 62 -0.16 8.72 -12.73
C GLY A 62 -1.65 8.41 -12.74
N SER A 63 -2.02 7.39 -13.52
CA SER A 63 -3.41 6.97 -13.74
C SER A 63 -3.64 5.47 -13.54
N ASN A 64 -2.58 4.70 -13.31
CA ASN A 64 -2.68 3.26 -13.07
C ASN A 64 -3.08 2.97 -11.61
N GLY A 65 -3.46 1.72 -11.34
CA GLY A 65 -3.71 1.27 -9.98
C GLY A 65 -5.06 1.74 -9.43
N PHE A 66 -5.13 1.91 -8.10
CA PHE A 66 -6.37 2.20 -7.37
C PHE A 66 -6.11 2.80 -5.98
N GLY A 67 -7.17 3.22 -5.29
CA GLY A 67 -7.03 3.71 -3.91
C GLY A 67 -6.18 4.97 -3.83
N TYR A 68 -5.12 4.93 -3.04
CA TYR A 68 -4.22 6.08 -2.81
C TYR A 68 -2.96 6.04 -3.68
N ASP A 69 -2.86 5.11 -4.64
CA ASP A 69 -1.70 4.99 -5.52
C ASP A 69 -1.28 6.32 -6.19
N PRO A 70 -2.22 7.18 -6.67
CA PRO A 70 -1.84 8.43 -7.32
C PRO A 70 -1.21 9.47 -6.39
N VAL A 71 -1.39 9.32 -5.08
CA VAL A 71 -0.88 10.26 -4.07
C VAL A 71 0.20 9.67 -3.18
N PHE A 72 0.56 8.41 -3.38
CA PHE A 72 1.61 7.72 -2.64
C PHE A 72 2.87 7.61 -3.48
N PHE A 73 3.91 8.34 -3.10
CA PHE A 73 5.23 8.30 -3.71
C PHE A 73 6.08 7.22 -3.05
N ALA A 74 6.47 6.20 -3.83
CA ALA A 74 7.35 5.14 -3.35
C ALA A 74 8.81 5.63 -3.45
N THR A 75 9.41 5.94 -2.30
CA THR A 75 10.75 6.56 -2.24
C THR A 75 11.81 5.72 -2.96
N GLU A 76 11.77 4.39 -2.82
CA GLU A 76 12.72 3.48 -3.47
C GLU A 76 12.62 3.43 -5.00
N LYS A 77 11.50 3.91 -5.57
CA LYS A 77 11.24 3.89 -7.01
C LYS A 77 11.23 5.26 -7.66
N GLY A 78 11.23 6.33 -6.87
CA GLY A 78 11.24 7.69 -7.39
C GLY A 78 9.96 8.09 -8.14
N MET A 79 8.85 7.38 -7.93
CA MET A 79 7.56 7.62 -8.61
C MET A 79 6.38 7.21 -7.73
N THR A 80 5.18 7.66 -8.07
CA THR A 80 3.96 7.19 -7.41
C THR A 80 3.61 5.77 -7.84
N LEU A 81 2.85 5.05 -7.02
CA LEU A 81 2.41 3.71 -7.41
C LEU A 81 1.48 3.71 -8.64
N ALA A 82 0.83 4.84 -8.94
CA ALA A 82 -0.01 4.99 -10.12
C ALA A 82 0.77 5.36 -11.39
N GLU A 83 2.05 5.73 -11.27
CA GLU A 83 2.96 5.90 -12.40
C GLU A 83 3.59 4.56 -12.83
N MET A 84 3.55 3.54 -11.97
CA MET A 84 4.09 2.21 -12.26
C MET A 84 3.19 1.42 -13.21
N SER A 85 3.82 0.57 -14.02
CA SER A 85 3.13 -0.54 -14.67
C SER A 85 2.62 -1.56 -13.64
N LEU A 86 1.69 -2.42 -14.07
CA LEU A 86 1.16 -3.49 -13.21
C LEU A 86 2.28 -4.47 -12.82
N GLU A 87 3.17 -4.78 -13.75
CA GLU A 87 4.31 -5.67 -13.59
C GLU A 87 5.27 -5.15 -12.51
N GLU A 88 5.69 -3.88 -12.60
CA GLU A 88 6.56 -3.25 -11.61
C GLU A 88 5.92 -3.23 -10.23
N LYS A 89 4.63 -2.89 -10.17
CA LYS A 89 3.88 -2.84 -8.91
C LYS A 89 3.77 -4.21 -8.26
N ASN A 90 3.58 -5.28 -9.03
CA ASN A 90 3.47 -6.63 -8.50
C ASN A 90 4.74 -7.09 -7.78
N VAL A 91 5.92 -6.69 -8.28
CA VAL A 91 7.22 -7.05 -7.68
C VAL A 91 7.44 -6.41 -6.31
N ILE A 92 6.96 -5.18 -6.10
CA ILE A 92 7.30 -4.40 -4.89
C ILE A 92 6.13 -4.10 -3.98
N SER A 93 4.90 -4.47 -4.37
CA SER A 93 3.74 -4.12 -3.57
C SER A 93 3.82 -4.77 -2.19
N HIS A 94 3.38 -4.03 -1.18
CA HIS A 94 3.13 -4.52 0.18
C HIS A 94 2.35 -5.85 0.19
N ARG A 95 1.45 -6.07 -0.77
CA ARG A 95 0.74 -7.34 -0.93
C ARG A 95 1.64 -8.46 -1.47
N GLY A 96 2.47 -8.19 -2.47
CA GLY A 96 3.47 -9.13 -2.98
C GLY A 96 4.41 -9.60 -1.87
N VAL A 97 4.96 -8.67 -1.10
CA VAL A 97 5.84 -8.97 0.04
C VAL A 97 5.14 -9.84 1.10
N ALA A 98 3.88 -9.53 1.44
CA ALA A 98 3.13 -10.34 2.38
C ALA A 98 2.90 -11.77 1.85
N LEU A 99 2.60 -11.89 0.55
CA LEU A 99 2.34 -13.17 -0.11
C LEU A 99 3.61 -14.02 -0.20
N GLU A 100 4.76 -13.43 -0.52
CA GLU A 100 6.05 -14.10 -0.56
C GLU A 100 6.40 -14.70 0.80
N LYS A 101 6.23 -13.94 1.89
CA LYS A 101 6.45 -14.43 3.26
C LYS A 101 5.52 -15.60 3.60
N TRP A 102 4.26 -15.53 3.18
CA TRP A 102 3.31 -16.64 3.36
C TRP A 102 3.69 -17.88 2.55
N VAL A 103 4.05 -17.72 1.28
CA VAL A 103 4.50 -18.83 0.41
C VAL A 103 5.77 -19.47 0.96
N ALA A 104 6.73 -18.67 1.44
CA ALA A 104 7.94 -19.17 2.08
C ALA A 104 7.61 -20.01 3.33
N PHE A 105 6.67 -19.55 4.15
CA PHE A 105 6.17 -20.32 5.29
C PHE A 105 5.54 -21.65 4.87
N LEU A 106 4.72 -21.68 3.83
CA LEU A 106 4.12 -22.93 3.34
C LEU A 106 5.19 -23.93 2.84
N LYS A 107 6.19 -23.44 2.10
CA LYS A 107 7.27 -24.29 1.58
C LYS A 107 8.16 -24.86 2.67
N HIS A 108 8.56 -24.03 3.64
CA HIS A 108 9.50 -24.44 4.68
C HIS A 108 8.83 -25.19 5.85
N ASP A 109 7.71 -24.69 6.37
CA ASP A 109 7.11 -25.25 7.59
C ASP A 109 6.04 -26.31 7.29
N ARG A 110 5.51 -26.36 6.05
CA ARG A 110 4.43 -27.28 5.66
C ARG A 110 4.81 -28.25 4.54
N GLY A 111 5.95 -28.06 3.88
CA GLY A 111 6.40 -28.91 2.77
C GLY A 111 5.47 -28.89 1.55
N LEU A 112 4.72 -27.79 1.37
CA LEU A 112 3.81 -27.54 0.25
C LEU A 112 4.46 -26.72 -0.86
#